data_AF-A0AA36IKJ6-F1
#
_entry.id   AF-A0AA36IKJ6-F1
#
_cell.length_a   1.000
_cell.length_b   1.000
_cell.length_c   1.000
_cell.angle_alpha   90.00
_cell.angle_beta   90.00
_cell.angle_gamma   90.00
#
_symmetry.space_group_name_H-M   'P 1'
#
loop_
_entity.id
_entity.type
_entity.pdbx_description
1 polymer ?
#
loop_
_entity_poly.entity_id
_entity_poly.type
_entity_poly.pdbx_seq_one_letter_code
_entity_poly.pdbx_strand_id
1 'polypeptide(L)'
;MALQSAGGASLPFWGGSYSPLRSATLAVEERDETSPRSSPRARPESAASLPSAGGAAAASFWATETLQEENLAHLEGVGWWQMPLCYFFALLLWAMLFLAYLRSDNRAAATLRLVLLWYAAFLVLVPLGFLIAKAIMGSRIANGLKALSDFVLKMELKVERAYVDFSQGLICIDALQLKNPPDREWRSPYLMTAKRWIRCRVLLRDFALSGFRQLTIQELHVSGVELIYEKTFNSSNLNEVLTKIGEIKDNLKPPQNRPPDLTLREVWIEETSS
;
A
#
# COMPACT_ATOMS: atom_id res chain seq x y z
N MET A 1 13.00 40.85 38.43
CA MET A 1 11.54 40.64 38.28
C MET A 1 11.33 39.62 37.17
N ALA A 2 10.86 38.43 37.53
CA ALA A 2 10.59 37.33 36.61
C ALA A 2 9.13 37.43 36.13
N LEU A 3 8.88 37.30 34.83
CA LEU A 3 7.53 37.09 34.30
C LEU A 3 7.44 35.68 33.72
N GLN A 4 6.48 34.96 34.29
CA GLN A 4 6.18 33.56 34.05
C GLN A 4 5.42 33.34 32.74
N SER A 5 5.76 32.20 32.15
CA SER A 5 4.96 31.34 31.28
C SER A 5 3.45 31.31 31.62
N ALA A 6 2.62 31.47 30.57
CA ALA A 6 1.28 30.93 30.46
C ALA A 6 1.02 30.70 28.95
N GLY A 7 0.43 29.63 28.45
CA GLY A 7 -0.05 28.37 29.00
C GLY A 7 -0.43 27.55 27.76
N GLY A 8 0.16 26.37 27.61
CA GLY A 8 -0.13 25.48 26.49
C GLY A 8 -1.49 24.82 26.68
N ALA A 9 -2.44 25.10 25.81
CA ALA A 9 -3.70 24.38 25.74
C ALA A 9 -3.45 23.00 25.12
N SER A 10 -3.48 21.96 25.94
CA SER A 10 -3.57 20.57 25.48
C SER A 10 -5.03 20.26 25.10
N LEU A 11 -5.25 19.82 23.87
CA LEU A 11 -6.55 19.31 23.42
C LEU A 11 -6.76 17.87 23.93
N PRO A 12 -8.00 17.49 24.28
CA PRO A 12 -8.29 16.20 24.89
C PRO A 12 -8.13 15.05 23.87
N PHE A 13 -7.39 14.05 24.33
CA PHE A 13 -7.10 12.79 23.67
C PHE A 13 -8.36 11.90 23.74
N TRP A 14 -9.03 11.66 22.62
CA TRP A 14 -10.11 10.66 22.56
C TRP A 14 -9.51 9.27 22.37
N GLY A 15 -9.46 8.50 23.45
CA GLY A 15 -9.12 7.08 23.45
C GLY A 15 -10.26 6.25 22.85
N GLY A 16 -10.18 5.97 21.56
CA GLY A 16 -10.99 4.94 20.92
C GLY A 16 -10.36 3.57 21.15
N SER A 17 -11.07 2.68 21.84
CA SER A 17 -10.70 1.29 22.01
C SER A 17 -10.83 0.57 20.65
N TYR A 18 -9.70 0.31 19.99
CA TYR A 18 -9.68 -0.44 18.73
C TYR A 18 -9.75 -1.94 19.03
N SER A 19 -10.81 -2.59 18.56
CA SER A 19 -10.85 -4.05 18.46
C SER A 19 -9.83 -4.51 17.41
N PRO A 20 -8.96 -5.50 17.71
CA PRO A 20 -8.06 -6.04 16.70
C PRO A 20 -8.89 -6.80 15.65
N LEU A 21 -8.95 -6.27 14.42
CA LEU A 21 -9.44 -7.01 13.26
C LEU A 21 -8.49 -8.20 13.02
N ARG A 22 -9.06 -9.40 13.11
CA ARG A 22 -8.40 -10.67 12.77
C ARG A 22 -7.74 -10.54 11.40
N SER A 23 -6.42 -10.61 11.37
CA SER A 23 -5.64 -10.89 10.16
C SER A 23 -6.10 -12.23 9.60
N ALA A 24 -6.71 -12.23 8.42
CA ALA A 24 -6.95 -13.44 7.66
C ALA A 24 -5.59 -13.97 7.18
N THR A 25 -5.12 -15.02 7.84
CA THR A 25 -3.97 -15.79 7.40
C THR A 25 -4.36 -16.50 6.11
N LEU A 26 -3.67 -16.20 5.01
CA LEU A 26 -3.70 -17.00 3.78
C LEU A 26 -3.16 -18.39 4.14
N ALA A 27 -4.07 -19.34 4.37
CA ALA A 27 -3.74 -20.75 4.45
C ALA A 27 -3.46 -21.23 3.02
N VAL A 28 -2.17 -21.43 2.71
CA VAL A 28 -1.76 -22.17 1.52
C VAL A 28 -2.03 -23.63 1.83
N GLU A 29 -3.03 -24.19 1.16
CA GLU A 29 -3.38 -25.61 1.23
C GLU A 29 -2.31 -26.43 0.50
N GLU A 30 -1.39 -27.00 1.27
CA GLU A 30 -0.36 -27.92 0.80
C GLU A 30 -1.01 -29.27 0.47
N ARG A 31 -1.22 -29.52 -0.83
CA ARG A 31 -1.72 -30.81 -1.33
C ARG A 31 -0.61 -31.86 -1.22
N ASP A 32 -0.72 -32.71 -0.22
CA ASP A 32 0.08 -33.91 -0.03
C ASP A 32 -0.35 -34.99 -1.04
N GLU A 33 0.30 -35.06 -2.21
CA GLU A 33 0.17 -36.21 -3.12
C GLU A 33 1.15 -37.31 -2.71
N THR A 34 0.76 -38.10 -1.70
CA THR A 34 1.36 -39.40 -1.42
C THR A 34 0.65 -40.46 -2.26
N SER A 35 1.26 -40.85 -3.39
CA SER A 35 0.82 -42.00 -4.17
C SER A 35 1.87 -43.12 -4.15
N PRO A 36 1.48 -44.38 -3.90
CA PRO A 36 2.40 -45.45 -3.60
C PRO A 36 3.05 -46.05 -4.84
N ARG A 37 4.33 -46.34 -4.63
CA ARG A 37 5.26 -47.11 -5.47
C ARG A 37 4.67 -48.48 -5.84
N SER A 38 4.46 -48.73 -7.12
CA SER A 38 4.38 -50.09 -7.66
C SER A 38 5.28 -50.22 -8.90
N SER A 39 6.09 -51.27 -8.91
CA SER A 39 6.98 -51.65 -10.01
C SER A 39 6.42 -52.91 -10.66
N PRO A 40 6.37 -52.99 -12.00
CA PRO A 40 7.01 -54.13 -12.65
C PRO A 40 7.73 -53.82 -13.98
N ARG A 41 9.00 -54.25 -14.00
CA ARG A 41 9.80 -54.95 -15.04
C ARG A 41 9.35 -55.00 -16.53
N ALA A 42 10.35 -54.64 -17.39
CA ALA A 42 10.72 -55.19 -18.73
C ALA A 42 9.78 -54.97 -19.93
N ARG A 43 10.19 -54.74 -21.19
CA ARG A 43 11.45 -54.41 -21.94
C ARG A 43 10.97 -53.93 -23.35
N PRO A 44 11.84 -53.71 -24.38
CA PRO A 44 11.83 -52.53 -25.25
C PRO A 44 11.05 -52.67 -26.57
N GLU A 45 10.78 -51.54 -27.25
CA GLU A 45 11.03 -51.29 -28.69
C GLU A 45 10.05 -50.28 -29.32
N SER A 46 10.63 -49.52 -30.25
CA SER A 46 10.03 -48.77 -31.34
C SER A 46 9.51 -47.36 -31.10
N ALA A 47 10.10 -46.48 -31.91
CA ALA A 47 9.83 -45.08 -32.12
C ALA A 47 8.37 -44.76 -32.47
N ALA A 48 7.83 -43.73 -31.82
CA ALA A 48 6.92 -42.79 -32.44
C ALA A 48 6.99 -41.47 -31.66
N SER A 49 7.66 -40.48 -32.24
CA SER A 49 7.69 -39.10 -31.75
C SER A 49 6.30 -38.48 -31.86
N LEU A 50 5.59 -38.38 -30.73
CA LEU A 50 4.39 -37.56 -30.59
C LEU A 50 4.81 -36.11 -30.30
N PRO A 51 4.24 -35.11 -31.01
CA PRO A 51 4.50 -33.71 -30.70
C PRO A 51 3.87 -33.35 -29.36
N SER A 52 4.69 -32.74 -28.51
CA SER A 52 4.34 -32.18 -27.21
C SER A 52 3.15 -31.22 -27.32
N ALA A 53 1.97 -31.68 -26.90
CA ALA A 53 0.74 -30.89 -26.78
C ALA A 53 0.66 -30.13 -25.45
N GLY A 54 1.80 -29.70 -24.89
CA GLY A 54 1.87 -28.95 -23.62
C GLY A 54 1.85 -27.42 -23.76
N GLY A 55 1.81 -26.88 -24.99
CA GLY A 55 2.00 -25.43 -25.24
C GLY A 55 0.73 -24.59 -25.35
N ALA A 56 -0.45 -25.20 -25.52
CA ALA A 56 -1.67 -24.44 -25.85
C ALA A 56 -2.40 -23.86 -24.64
N ALA A 57 -2.29 -24.48 -23.46
CA ALA A 57 -2.99 -24.02 -22.25
C ALA A 57 -2.31 -22.83 -21.53
N ALA A 58 -1.02 -22.59 -21.79
CA ALA A 58 -0.30 -21.44 -21.22
C ALA A 58 -0.53 -20.15 -22.03
N ALA A 59 -0.91 -20.26 -23.31
CA ALA A 59 -1.18 -19.10 -24.16
C ALA A 59 -2.57 -18.47 -23.93
N SER A 60 -3.53 -19.22 -23.39
CA SER A 60 -4.89 -18.71 -23.12
C SER A 60 -4.99 -17.86 -21.85
N PHE A 61 -4.01 -17.91 -20.94
CA PHE A 61 -4.01 -17.05 -19.74
C PHE A 61 -3.58 -15.60 -20.06
N TRP A 62 -2.68 -15.43 -21.02
CA TRP A 62 -2.18 -14.11 -21.43
C TRP A 62 -3.14 -13.35 -22.35
N ALA A 63 -4.01 -14.07 -23.09
CA ALA A 63 -5.00 -13.44 -23.96
C ALA A 63 -6.16 -12.77 -23.19
N THR A 64 -6.40 -13.16 -21.93
CA THR A 64 -7.36 -12.50 -21.04
C THR A 64 -6.80 -11.24 -20.37
N GLU A 65 -5.48 -11.12 -20.22
CA GLU A 65 -4.84 -9.98 -19.54
C GLU A 65 -4.71 -8.75 -20.47
N THR A 66 -4.53 -8.97 -21.78
CA THR A 66 -4.51 -7.88 -22.78
C THR A 66 -5.86 -7.18 -22.93
N LEU A 67 -6.97 -7.92 -22.81
CA LEU A 67 -8.33 -7.36 -22.80
C LEU A 67 -8.64 -6.54 -21.54
N GLN A 68 -7.93 -6.80 -20.44
CA GLN A 68 -8.06 -6.02 -19.20
C GLN A 68 -7.22 -4.74 -19.25
N GLU A 69 -6.07 -4.75 -19.94
CA GLU A 69 -5.25 -3.55 -20.19
C GLU A 69 -5.97 -2.51 -21.08
N GLU A 70 -6.68 -2.92 -22.13
CA GLU A 70 -7.46 -1.99 -22.97
C GLU A 70 -8.66 -1.38 -22.23
N ASN A 71 -9.36 -2.16 -21.41
CA ASN A 71 -10.47 -1.64 -20.61
C ASN A 71 -9.99 -0.72 -19.47
N LEU A 72 -8.77 -0.91 -18.94
CA LEU A 72 -8.22 -0.04 -17.91
C LEU A 72 -7.67 1.28 -18.47
N ALA A 73 -7.06 1.27 -19.65
CA ALA A 73 -6.68 2.52 -20.34
C ALA A 73 -7.93 3.39 -20.61
N HIS A 74 -9.08 2.76 -20.83
CA HIS A 74 -10.36 3.44 -21.01
C HIS A 74 -10.94 4.00 -19.70
N LEU A 75 -10.58 3.44 -18.53
CA LEU A 75 -11.00 3.92 -17.21
C LEU A 75 -10.13 5.07 -16.67
N GLU A 76 -8.84 5.11 -17.02
CA GLU A 76 -7.93 6.21 -16.65
C GLU A 76 -8.37 7.56 -17.25
N GLY A 77 -9.07 7.54 -18.40
CA GLY A 77 -9.62 8.74 -19.03
C GLY A 77 -10.88 9.33 -18.39
N VAL A 78 -11.66 8.55 -17.63
CA VAL A 78 -12.98 8.98 -17.14
C VAL A 78 -12.89 9.73 -15.80
N GLY A 79 -11.90 9.41 -14.96
CA GLY A 79 -11.74 10.00 -13.63
C GLY A 79 -11.25 11.45 -13.63
N TRP A 80 -10.48 11.85 -14.64
CA TRP A 80 -9.86 13.19 -14.67
C TRP A 80 -10.87 14.32 -14.89
N TRP A 81 -12.02 14.02 -15.50
CA TRP A 81 -13.07 15.01 -15.77
C TRP A 81 -14.04 15.21 -14.60
N GLN A 82 -14.18 14.23 -13.70
CA GLN A 82 -15.17 14.31 -12.62
C GLN A 82 -14.82 15.35 -11.56
N MET A 83 -13.53 15.46 -11.19
CA MET A 83 -13.05 16.48 -10.25
C MET A 83 -13.29 17.93 -10.73
N PRO A 84 -12.90 18.32 -11.96
CA PRO A 84 -13.18 19.67 -12.45
C PRO A 84 -14.67 19.95 -12.61
N LEU A 85 -15.49 18.92 -12.94
CA LEU A 85 -16.94 19.09 -13.02
C LEU A 85 -17.55 19.44 -11.65
N CYS A 86 -17.18 18.70 -10.59
CA CYS A 86 -17.64 18.98 -9.23
C CYS A 86 -17.19 20.38 -8.76
N TYR A 87 -15.95 20.78 -9.05
CA TYR A 87 -15.47 22.14 -8.75
C TYR A 87 -16.24 23.20 -9.52
N PHE A 88 -16.51 22.97 -10.80
CA PHE A 88 -17.30 23.87 -11.63
C PHE A 88 -18.70 24.07 -11.07
N PHE A 89 -19.40 22.99 -10.70
CA PHE A 89 -20.70 23.07 -10.05
C PHE A 89 -20.65 23.79 -8.70
N ALA A 90 -19.60 23.56 -7.89
CA ALA A 90 -19.42 24.24 -6.61
C ALA A 90 -19.17 25.75 -6.81
N LEU A 91 -18.38 26.13 -7.82
CA LEU A 91 -18.16 27.54 -8.20
C LEU A 91 -19.45 28.19 -8.72
N LEU A 92 -20.23 27.48 -9.53
CA LEU A 92 -21.49 27.97 -10.07
C LEU A 92 -22.52 28.18 -8.95
N LEU A 93 -22.62 27.23 -8.00
CA LEU A 93 -23.46 27.38 -6.82
C LEU A 93 -23.02 28.58 -5.96
N TRP A 94 -21.71 28.77 -5.77
CA TRP A 94 -21.19 29.94 -5.06
C TRP A 94 -21.51 31.26 -5.77
N ALA A 95 -21.37 31.31 -7.10
CA ALA A 95 -21.73 32.48 -7.89
C ALA A 95 -23.23 32.81 -7.78
N MET A 96 -24.10 31.79 -7.79
CA MET A 96 -25.54 31.96 -7.57
C MET A 96 -25.86 32.48 -6.17
N LEU A 97 -25.21 31.95 -5.13
CA LEU A 97 -25.32 32.46 -3.75
C LEU A 97 -24.83 33.91 -3.64
N PHE A 98 -23.78 34.27 -4.36
CA PHE A 98 -23.24 35.62 -4.43
C PHE A 98 -24.21 36.59 -5.11
N LEU A 99 -24.81 36.20 -6.22
CA LEU A 99 -25.85 36.99 -6.90
C LEU A 99 -27.11 37.15 -6.03
N ALA A 100 -27.53 36.10 -5.34
CA ALA A 100 -28.63 36.17 -4.38
C ALA A 100 -28.33 37.13 -3.22
N TYR A 101 -27.07 37.11 -2.74
CA TYR A 101 -26.58 38.06 -1.75
C TYR A 101 -26.62 39.51 -2.24
N LEU A 102 -26.18 39.78 -3.47
CA LEU A 102 -26.23 41.12 -4.07
C LEU A 102 -27.67 41.66 -4.22
N ARG A 103 -28.65 40.77 -4.36
CA ARG A 103 -30.08 41.12 -4.51
C ARG A 103 -30.84 41.22 -3.19
N SER A 104 -30.25 40.76 -2.08
CA SER A 104 -30.91 40.67 -0.77
C SER A 104 -31.03 42.02 -0.06
N ASP A 105 -32.22 42.31 0.49
CA ASP A 105 -32.43 43.44 1.40
C ASP A 105 -31.58 43.37 2.67
N ASN A 106 -31.34 44.52 3.31
CA ASN A 106 -30.39 44.72 4.41
C ASN A 106 -30.52 43.75 5.61
N ARG A 107 -31.70 43.17 5.85
CA ARG A 107 -31.90 42.22 6.97
C ARG A 107 -31.52 40.78 6.62
N ALA A 108 -31.84 40.31 5.40
CA ALA A 108 -31.42 39.00 4.91
C ALA A 108 -29.92 38.99 4.51
N ALA A 109 -29.32 40.17 4.31
CA ALA A 109 -27.93 40.32 3.95
C ALA A 109 -26.95 39.80 5.03
N ALA A 110 -27.29 39.89 6.33
CA ALA A 110 -26.37 39.48 7.40
C ALA A 110 -26.16 37.96 7.46
N THR A 111 -27.25 37.18 7.37
CA THR A 111 -27.18 35.71 7.36
C THR A 111 -26.57 35.19 6.07
N LEU A 112 -26.91 35.79 4.91
CA LEU A 112 -26.31 35.44 3.62
C LEU A 112 -24.80 35.73 3.56
N ARG A 113 -24.31 36.83 4.16
CA ARG A 113 -22.86 37.12 4.27
C ARG A 113 -22.11 35.99 4.95
N LEU A 114 -22.65 35.50 6.07
CA LEU A 114 -22.02 34.46 6.85
C LEU A 114 -22.00 33.13 6.10
N VAL A 115 -23.12 32.74 5.46
CA VAL A 115 -23.18 31.54 4.62
C VAL A 115 -22.20 31.63 3.45
N LEU A 116 -22.14 32.80 2.79
CA LEU A 116 -21.24 33.01 1.65
C LEU A 116 -19.76 32.96 2.07
N LEU A 117 -19.42 33.52 3.23
CA LEU A 117 -18.08 33.45 3.81
C LEU A 117 -17.68 32.01 4.12
N TRP A 118 -18.56 31.23 4.75
CA TRP A 118 -18.30 29.81 5.04
C TRP A 118 -18.15 28.98 3.78
N TYR A 119 -19.00 29.21 2.78
CA TYR A 119 -18.91 28.50 1.51
C TYR A 119 -17.64 28.88 0.74
N ALA A 120 -17.25 30.16 0.74
CA ALA A 120 -15.98 30.62 0.16
C ALA A 120 -14.79 29.98 0.87
N ALA A 121 -14.81 29.94 2.22
CA ALA A 121 -13.78 29.29 3.00
C ALA A 121 -13.69 27.79 2.66
N PHE A 122 -14.83 27.09 2.55
CA PHE A 122 -14.87 25.67 2.18
C PHE A 122 -14.31 25.42 0.78
N LEU A 123 -14.71 26.24 -0.20
CA LEU A 123 -14.20 26.17 -1.58
C LEU A 123 -12.69 26.34 -1.68
N VAL A 124 -12.06 27.07 -0.75
CA VAL A 124 -10.61 27.28 -0.72
C VAL A 124 -9.91 26.21 0.13
N LEU A 125 -10.47 25.85 1.29
CA LEU A 125 -9.85 24.92 2.24
C LEU A 125 -9.85 23.47 1.74
N VAL A 126 -10.91 23.02 1.07
CA VAL A 126 -10.98 21.65 0.52
C VAL A 126 -9.91 21.35 -0.53
N PRO A 127 -9.73 22.16 -1.59
CA PRO A 127 -8.66 21.91 -2.57
C PRO A 127 -7.29 22.02 -1.93
N LEU A 128 -7.09 23.02 -1.06
CA LEU A 128 -5.83 23.22 -0.36
C LEU A 128 -5.50 22.00 0.51
N GLY A 129 -6.47 21.49 1.27
CA GLY A 129 -6.32 20.28 2.07
C GLY A 129 -5.99 19.04 1.23
N PHE A 130 -6.64 18.88 0.07
CA PHE A 130 -6.35 17.81 -0.87
C PHE A 130 -4.92 17.91 -1.44
N LEU A 131 -4.47 19.11 -1.83
CA LEU A 131 -3.12 19.34 -2.33
C LEU A 131 -2.06 19.04 -1.26
N ILE A 132 -2.30 19.47 -0.02
CA ILE A 132 -1.43 19.19 1.13
C ILE A 132 -1.37 17.68 1.39
N ALA A 133 -2.52 17.00 1.43
CA ALA A 133 -2.57 15.55 1.63
C ALA A 133 -1.82 14.80 0.51
N LYS A 134 -1.97 15.24 -0.74
CA LYS A 134 -1.25 14.68 -1.88
C LYS A 134 0.26 14.85 -1.76
N ALA A 135 0.73 16.04 -1.36
CA ALA A 135 2.14 16.31 -1.14
C ALA A 135 2.72 15.46 0.00
N ILE A 136 2.00 15.37 1.13
CA ILE A 136 2.41 14.56 2.28
C ILE A 136 2.51 13.09 1.89
N MET A 137 1.49 12.54 1.23
CA MET A 137 1.49 11.12 0.86
C MET A 137 2.58 10.79 -0.16
N GLY A 138 2.81 11.65 -1.15
CA GLY A 138 3.92 11.50 -2.08
C GLY A 138 5.28 11.49 -1.37
N SER A 139 5.49 12.40 -0.42
CA SER A 139 6.71 12.42 0.40
C SER A 139 6.86 11.17 1.26
N ARG A 140 5.77 10.68 1.87
CA ARG A 140 5.78 9.46 2.69
C ARG A 140 6.10 8.22 1.88
N ILE A 141 5.58 8.11 0.67
CA ILE A 141 5.88 7.00 -0.24
C ILE A 141 7.34 7.07 -0.69
N ALA A 142 7.83 8.24 -1.08
CA ALA A 142 9.24 8.41 -1.45
C ALA A 142 10.18 8.05 -0.30
N ASN A 143 9.89 8.53 0.92
CA ASN A 143 10.65 8.20 2.12
C ASN A 143 10.53 6.72 2.49
N GLY A 144 9.36 6.12 2.32
CA GLY A 144 9.12 4.69 2.55
C GLY A 144 9.88 3.81 1.58
N LEU A 145 9.87 4.15 0.29
CA LEU A 145 10.64 3.44 -0.75
C LEU A 145 12.14 3.57 -0.50
N LYS A 146 12.60 4.77 -0.13
CA LYS A 146 14.00 4.99 0.26
C LYS A 146 14.38 4.18 1.51
N ALA A 147 13.53 4.22 2.55
CA ALA A 147 13.74 3.43 3.75
C ALA A 147 13.73 1.91 3.47
N LEU A 148 12.87 1.42 2.58
CA LEU A 148 12.88 0.02 2.14
C LEU A 148 14.17 -0.34 1.42
N SER A 149 14.67 0.53 0.55
CA SER A 149 15.97 0.38 -0.13
C SER A 149 17.11 0.26 0.88
N ASP A 150 17.17 1.21 1.82
CA ASP A 150 18.27 1.32 2.78
C ASP A 150 18.20 0.23 3.87
N PHE A 151 17.00 -0.09 4.35
CA PHE A 151 16.78 -0.96 5.51
C PHE A 151 16.64 -2.42 5.14
N VAL A 152 15.80 -2.76 4.15
CA VAL A 152 15.41 -4.16 3.89
C VAL A 152 16.41 -4.85 2.98
N LEU A 153 17.04 -4.10 2.06
CA LEU A 153 17.82 -4.73 1.01
C LEU A 153 19.30 -4.37 1.09
N LYS A 154 19.69 -3.23 1.68
CA LYS A 154 21.02 -2.61 1.49
C LYS A 154 21.41 -2.62 0.00
N MET A 155 20.39 -2.52 -0.85
CA MET A 155 20.48 -2.55 -2.30
C MET A 155 19.89 -1.26 -2.79
N GLU A 156 20.42 -0.78 -3.91
CA GLU A 156 19.91 0.41 -4.54
C GLU A 156 18.62 0.06 -5.30
N LEU A 157 17.51 0.59 -4.79
CA LEU A 157 16.22 0.56 -5.45
C LEU A 157 16.10 1.80 -6.33
N LYS A 158 16.02 1.61 -7.64
CA LYS A 158 15.78 2.70 -8.59
C LYS A 158 14.30 2.70 -8.98
N VAL A 159 13.63 3.80 -8.69
CA VAL A 159 12.23 4.03 -9.04
C VAL A 159 12.21 5.16 -10.06
N GLU A 160 11.69 4.91 -11.26
CA GLU A 160 11.61 5.96 -12.28
C GLU A 160 10.47 6.93 -11.99
N ARG A 161 9.28 6.38 -11.73
CA ARG A 161 8.08 7.17 -11.43
C ARG A 161 7.26 6.49 -10.35
N ALA A 162 6.74 7.29 -9.43
CA ALA A 162 5.74 6.86 -8.47
C ALA A 162 4.69 7.97 -8.36
N TYR A 163 3.43 7.60 -8.43
CA TYR A 163 2.31 8.53 -8.25
C TYR A 163 1.20 7.89 -7.42
N VAL A 164 0.36 8.76 -6.86
CA VAL A 164 -0.78 8.36 -6.06
C VAL A 164 -2.04 8.87 -6.71
N ASP A 165 -2.94 7.96 -7.04
CA ASP A 165 -4.29 8.27 -7.43
C ASP A 165 -5.21 8.18 -6.20
N PHE A 166 -5.52 9.34 -5.62
CA PHE A 166 -6.43 9.47 -4.48
C PHE A 166 -7.89 9.18 -4.83
N SER A 167 -8.28 9.26 -6.11
CA SER A 167 -9.67 8.98 -6.48
C SER A 167 -9.97 7.49 -6.36
N GLN A 168 -8.99 6.66 -6.70
CA GLN A 168 -9.09 5.20 -6.65
C GLN A 168 -8.43 4.60 -5.41
N GLY A 169 -7.65 5.40 -4.67
CA GLY A 169 -6.82 4.90 -3.58
C GLY A 169 -5.71 3.98 -4.06
N LEU A 170 -5.12 4.27 -5.22
CA LEU A 170 -4.05 3.49 -5.81
C LEU A 170 -2.71 4.21 -5.68
N ILE A 171 -1.67 3.46 -5.33
CA ILE A 171 -0.29 3.87 -5.49
C ILE A 171 0.25 3.11 -6.69
N CYS A 172 0.72 3.84 -7.69
CA CYS A 172 1.33 3.26 -8.89
C CYS A 172 2.83 3.54 -8.84
N ILE A 173 3.62 2.50 -9.02
CA ILE A 173 5.07 2.56 -9.12
C ILE A 173 5.46 1.97 -10.47
N ASP A 174 6.05 2.80 -11.32
CA ASP A 174 6.45 2.42 -12.68
C ASP A 174 7.97 2.23 -12.75
N ALA A 175 8.38 1.24 -13.55
CA ALA A 175 9.78 0.91 -13.81
C ALA A 175 10.63 0.75 -12.53
N LEU A 176 10.21 -0.16 -11.65
CA LEU A 176 11.00 -0.52 -10.47
C LEU A 176 12.21 -1.37 -10.88
N GLN A 177 13.41 -0.94 -10.52
CA GLN A 177 14.63 -1.70 -10.74
C GLN A 177 15.33 -1.93 -9.40
N LEU A 178 15.55 -3.20 -9.06
CA LEU A 178 16.33 -3.60 -7.91
C LEU A 178 17.72 -4.02 -8.36
N LYS A 179 18.75 -3.29 -7.95
CA LYS A 179 20.15 -3.66 -8.25
C LYS A 179 20.57 -4.91 -7.48
N ASN A 180 21.56 -5.61 -8.03
CA ASN A 180 22.21 -6.73 -7.35
C ASN A 180 22.97 -6.26 -6.09
N PRO A 181 23.24 -7.16 -5.12
CA PRO A 181 23.89 -6.77 -3.88
C PRO A 181 25.32 -6.30 -4.14
N PRO A 182 25.82 -5.26 -3.44
CA PRO A 182 27.11 -4.63 -3.74
C PRO A 182 28.33 -5.48 -3.34
N ASP A 183 28.12 -6.58 -2.60
CA ASP A 183 29.18 -7.43 -2.06
C ASP A 183 29.94 -8.21 -3.16
N ARG A 184 29.36 -8.30 -4.36
CA ARG A 184 29.93 -9.01 -5.52
C ARG A 184 29.60 -8.35 -6.83
N GLU A 185 30.49 -8.52 -7.81
CA GLU A 185 30.23 -8.19 -9.21
C GLU A 185 29.40 -9.30 -9.86
N TRP A 186 28.16 -8.98 -10.19
CA TRP A 186 27.23 -9.85 -10.91
C TRP A 186 27.27 -9.53 -12.40
N ARG A 187 26.96 -10.50 -13.27
CA ARG A 187 26.98 -10.26 -14.72
C ARG A 187 25.83 -9.35 -15.13
N SER A 188 24.66 -9.55 -14.53
CA SER A 188 23.51 -8.69 -14.70
C SER A 188 23.64 -7.43 -13.84
N PRO A 189 23.24 -6.27 -14.37
CA PRO A 189 23.20 -5.03 -13.60
C PRO A 189 22.06 -4.99 -12.56
N TYR A 190 21.04 -5.84 -12.70
CA TYR A 190 19.83 -5.83 -11.88
C TYR A 190 19.42 -7.25 -11.47
N LEU A 191 18.90 -7.40 -10.26
CA LEU A 191 18.32 -8.65 -9.77
C LEU A 191 16.88 -8.81 -10.27
N MET A 192 16.11 -7.74 -10.15
CA MET A 192 14.69 -7.72 -10.48
C MET A 192 14.36 -6.41 -11.17
N THR A 193 13.60 -6.48 -12.24
CA THR A 193 13.02 -5.31 -12.90
C THR A 193 11.53 -5.52 -13.09
N ALA A 194 10.70 -4.58 -12.65
CA ALA A 194 9.29 -4.53 -12.97
C ALA A 194 9.09 -3.46 -14.05
N LYS A 195 9.09 -3.88 -15.32
CA LYS A 195 9.07 -2.95 -16.46
C LYS A 195 7.74 -2.23 -16.65
N ARG A 196 6.63 -2.88 -16.27
CA ARG A 196 5.29 -2.33 -16.40
C ARG A 196 4.97 -1.47 -15.18
N TRP A 197 4.15 -1.97 -14.27
CA TRP A 197 3.61 -1.20 -13.16
C TRP A 197 3.37 -2.11 -11.95
N ILE A 198 3.55 -1.51 -10.78
CA ILE A 198 3.16 -2.07 -9.49
C ILE A 198 2.01 -1.20 -8.97
N ARG A 199 0.83 -1.78 -8.83
CA ARG A 199 -0.35 -1.11 -8.28
C ARG A 199 -0.61 -1.63 -6.88
N CYS A 200 -0.54 -0.73 -5.91
CA CYS A 200 -0.92 -1.00 -4.53
C CYS A 200 -2.24 -0.30 -4.26
N ARG A 201 -3.29 -1.07 -3.98
CA ARG A 201 -4.57 -0.53 -3.51
C ARG A 201 -4.49 -0.26 -2.02
N VAL A 202 -4.90 0.92 -1.62
CA VAL A 202 -4.77 1.44 -0.27
C VAL A 202 -6.14 1.81 0.27
N LEU A 203 -6.39 1.49 1.53
CA LEU A 203 -7.58 1.94 2.22
C LEU A 203 -7.40 3.40 2.66
N LEU A 204 -7.83 4.33 1.81
CA LEU A 204 -7.76 5.78 2.08
C LEU A 204 -8.48 6.19 3.37
N ARG A 205 -9.55 5.47 3.73
CA ARG A 205 -10.28 5.69 4.99
C ARG A 205 -9.36 5.50 6.20
N ASP A 206 -8.62 4.41 6.24
CA ASP A 206 -7.72 4.09 7.36
C ASP A 206 -6.55 5.05 7.39
N PHE A 207 -6.06 5.45 6.22
CA PHE A 207 -5.02 6.48 6.10
C PHE A 207 -5.49 7.84 6.63
N ALA A 208 -6.71 8.26 6.31
CA ALA A 208 -7.28 9.50 6.82
C ALA A 208 -7.57 9.43 8.33
N LEU A 209 -8.19 8.35 8.81
CA LEU A 209 -8.53 8.16 10.22
C LEU A 209 -7.29 8.01 11.11
N SER A 210 -6.19 7.48 10.59
CA SER A 210 -4.90 7.43 11.28
C SER A 210 -4.18 8.79 11.33
N GLY A 211 -4.75 9.84 10.75
CA GLY A 211 -4.11 11.15 10.65
C GLY A 211 -2.88 11.13 9.75
N PHE A 212 -2.94 10.41 8.62
CA PHE A 212 -1.86 10.28 7.64
C PHE A 212 -0.61 9.56 8.18
N ARG A 213 -0.78 8.70 9.19
CA ARG A 213 0.35 8.00 9.85
C ARG A 213 0.51 6.56 9.41
N GLN A 214 -0.60 5.88 9.13
CA GLN A 214 -0.61 4.45 8.82
C GLN A 214 -1.21 4.19 7.46
N LEU A 215 -0.48 3.44 6.63
CA LEU A 215 -0.89 3.09 5.27
C LEU A 215 -1.21 1.60 5.20
N THR A 216 -2.48 1.26 5.03
CA THR A 216 -2.93 -0.13 4.92
C THR A 216 -3.07 -0.52 3.46
N ILE A 217 -2.25 -1.47 3.02
CA ILE A 217 -2.31 -2.03 1.66
C ILE A 217 -3.33 -3.16 1.64
N GLN A 218 -4.33 -3.06 0.77
CA GLN A 218 -5.39 -4.05 0.61
C GLN A 218 -5.04 -5.08 -0.46
N GLU A 219 -4.60 -4.61 -1.63
CA GLU A 219 -4.26 -5.44 -2.78
C GLU A 219 -2.95 -4.95 -3.38
N LEU A 220 -2.07 -5.87 -3.75
CA LEU A 220 -0.81 -5.58 -4.42
C LEU A 220 -0.79 -6.34 -5.75
N HIS A 221 -0.86 -5.61 -6.85
CA HIS A 221 -0.77 -6.16 -8.19
C HIS A 221 0.58 -5.80 -8.78
N VAL A 222 1.35 -6.80 -9.19
CA VAL A 222 2.69 -6.63 -9.74
C VAL A 222 2.68 -7.22 -11.14
N SER A 223 2.91 -6.38 -12.16
CA SER A 223 2.92 -6.82 -13.56
C SER A 223 4.30 -6.60 -14.20
N GLY A 224 4.68 -7.51 -15.11
CA GLY A 224 5.93 -7.40 -15.87
C GLY A 224 7.19 -7.53 -15.01
N VAL A 225 7.15 -8.44 -14.02
CA VAL A 225 8.32 -8.76 -13.18
C VAL A 225 9.25 -9.69 -13.95
N GLU A 226 10.45 -9.20 -14.22
CA GLU A 226 11.57 -9.99 -14.72
C GLU A 226 12.56 -10.18 -13.58
N LEU A 227 12.75 -11.43 -13.18
CA LEU A 227 13.71 -11.84 -12.17
C LEU A 227 14.91 -12.49 -12.87
N ILE A 228 16.10 -11.93 -12.70
CA ILE A 228 17.33 -12.48 -13.28
C ILE A 228 18.01 -13.32 -12.22
N TYR A 229 17.94 -14.63 -12.39
CA TYR A 229 18.61 -15.58 -11.51
C TYR A 229 20.02 -15.89 -11.99
N GLU A 230 21.01 -15.55 -11.18
CA GLU A 230 22.40 -15.90 -11.43
C GLU A 230 22.92 -16.84 -10.34
N LYS A 231 23.42 -18.00 -10.79
CA LYS A 231 24.03 -19.00 -9.93
C LYS A 231 25.54 -18.98 -10.09
N THR A 232 26.24 -18.81 -8.98
CA THR A 232 27.67 -19.11 -8.87
C THR A 232 27.87 -20.49 -8.24
N PHE A 233 29.12 -20.96 -8.18
CA PHE A 233 29.44 -22.29 -7.62
C PHE A 233 28.91 -22.49 -6.19
N ASN A 234 28.87 -21.44 -5.36
CA ASN A 234 28.55 -21.54 -3.93
C ASN A 234 27.28 -20.79 -3.50
N SER A 235 26.75 -19.86 -4.31
CA SER A 235 25.57 -19.05 -3.97
C SER A 235 24.81 -18.61 -5.23
N SER A 236 23.60 -18.11 -5.04
CA SER A 236 22.89 -17.35 -6.07
C SER A 236 22.54 -15.97 -5.56
N ASN A 237 22.42 -15.00 -6.47
CA ASN A 237 22.02 -13.63 -6.13
C ASN A 237 20.68 -13.61 -5.38
N LEU A 238 19.71 -14.41 -5.82
CA LEU A 238 18.43 -14.56 -5.16
C LEU A 238 18.59 -15.11 -3.73
N ASN A 239 19.42 -16.14 -3.56
CA ASN A 239 19.62 -16.73 -2.23
C ASN A 239 20.24 -15.72 -1.27
N GLU A 240 21.23 -14.94 -1.70
CA GLU A 240 21.84 -13.89 -0.87
C GLU A 240 20.82 -12.83 -0.43
N VAL A 241 19.90 -12.45 -1.30
CA VAL A 241 18.79 -11.54 -0.95
C VAL A 241 17.82 -12.19 0.03
N LEU A 242 17.41 -13.43 -0.21
CA LEU A 242 16.50 -14.15 0.67
C LEU A 242 17.10 -14.31 2.07
N THR A 243 18.41 -14.60 2.18
CA THR A 243 19.12 -14.68 3.46
C THR A 243 19.10 -13.33 4.18
N LYS A 244 19.41 -12.22 3.48
CA LYS A 244 19.36 -10.87 4.07
C LYS A 244 17.95 -10.50 4.55
N ILE A 245 16.91 -10.83 3.77
CA ILE A 245 15.52 -10.62 4.16
C ILE A 245 15.16 -11.46 5.40
N GLY A 246 15.64 -12.71 5.47
CA GLY A 246 15.49 -13.59 6.62
C GLY A 246 16.10 -12.98 7.89
N GLU A 247 17.35 -12.56 7.83
CA GLU A 247 18.06 -11.90 8.95
C GLU A 247 17.33 -10.64 9.42
N ILE A 248 16.83 -9.82 8.50
CA ILE A 248 16.12 -8.59 8.83
C ILE A 248 14.76 -8.90 9.46
N LYS A 249 14.04 -9.91 8.96
CA LYS A 249 12.78 -10.37 9.56
C LYS A 249 12.99 -10.82 11.00
N ASP A 250 14.09 -11.50 11.29
CA ASP A 250 14.43 -11.94 12.64
C ASP A 250 14.82 -10.77 13.54
N ASN A 251 15.53 -9.77 13.01
CA ASN A 251 15.86 -8.53 13.73
C ASN A 251 14.65 -7.60 13.97
N LEU A 252 13.68 -7.59 13.05
CA LEU A 252 12.44 -6.82 13.15
C LEU A 252 11.38 -7.46 14.03
N LYS A 253 11.56 -8.74 14.40
CA LYS A 253 10.64 -9.40 15.31
C LYS A 253 10.65 -8.58 16.60
N PRO A 254 9.52 -7.95 16.99
CA PRO A 254 9.50 -7.14 18.20
C PRO A 254 10.02 -8.02 19.33
N PRO A 255 10.88 -7.49 20.23
CA PRO A 255 11.37 -8.28 21.35
C PRO A 255 10.15 -8.96 21.96
N GLN A 256 10.19 -10.29 22.06
CA GLN A 256 9.13 -11.02 22.74
C GLN A 256 9.11 -10.44 24.14
N ASN A 257 8.21 -9.47 24.37
CA ASN A 257 7.67 -9.18 25.66
C ASN A 257 6.92 -10.47 26.02
N ARG A 258 7.67 -11.47 26.49
CA ARG A 258 7.10 -12.46 27.38
C ARG A 258 6.38 -11.61 28.41
N PRO A 259 5.05 -11.70 28.54
CA PRO A 259 4.40 -11.06 29.67
C PRO A 259 5.21 -11.47 30.90
N PRO A 260 5.60 -10.52 31.78
CA PRO A 260 6.34 -10.87 32.98
C PRO A 260 5.61 -12.04 33.63
N ASP A 261 6.36 -13.05 34.06
CA ASP A 261 5.83 -14.26 34.67
C ASP A 261 5.08 -13.81 35.93
N LEU A 262 3.79 -13.51 35.76
CA LEU A 262 2.89 -13.13 36.82
C LEU A 262 2.66 -14.42 37.59
N THR A 263 3.57 -14.68 38.53
CA THR A 263 3.33 -15.61 39.62
C THR A 263 2.06 -15.13 40.31
N LEU A 264 0.93 -15.73 39.94
CA LEU A 264 -0.35 -15.56 40.60
C LEU A 264 -0.15 -16.03 42.04
N ARG A 265 0.18 -15.09 42.92
CA ARG A 265 0.17 -15.32 44.35
C ARG A 265 -1.31 -15.37 44.72
N GLU A 266 -1.84 -16.58 44.87
CA GLU A 266 -3.18 -16.81 45.41
C GLU A 266 -3.25 -16.13 46.78
N VAL A 267 -3.91 -14.97 46.85
CA VAL A 267 -4.24 -14.31 48.11
C VAL A 267 -5.56 -14.90 48.55
N TRP A 268 -5.50 -15.82 49.51
CA TRP A 268 -6.67 -16.32 50.21
C TRP A 268 -7.27 -15.17 51.01
N ILE A 269 -8.49 -14.77 50.65
CA ILE A 269 -9.29 -13.82 51.43
C ILE A 269 -10.03 -14.65 52.48
N GLU A 270 -9.61 -14.57 53.73
CA GLU A 270 -10.40 -15.07 54.86
C GLU A 270 -11.65 -14.21 55.00
N GLU A 271 -12.81 -14.78 54.71
CA GLU A 271 -14.10 -14.18 55.02
C GLU A 271 -14.27 -14.16 56.54
N THR A 272 -14.14 -12.97 57.13
CA THR A 272 -14.49 -12.73 58.53
C THR A 272 -16.01 -12.54 58.60
N SER A 273 -16.70 -13.60 59.03
CA SER A 273 -18.12 -13.54 59.38
C SER A 273 -18.31 -12.85 60.72
N SER A 274 -19.10 -11.77 60.74
CA SER A 274 -19.66 -11.15 61.95
C SER A 274 -21.16 -11.00 61.81
#